data_AF-A0A7V3CWQ0-F1
#
_entry.id   AF-A0A7V3CWQ0-F1
#
_cell.length_a   1.000
_cell.length_b   1.000
_cell.length_c   1.000
_cell.angle_alpha   90.00
_cell.angle_beta   90.00
_cell.angle_gamma   90.00
#
_symmetry.space_group_name_H-M   'P 1'
#
loop_
_entity.id
_entity.type
_entity.pdbx_description
1 polymer ?
#
loop_
_entity_poly.entity_id
_entity_poly.type
_entity_poly.pdbx_seq_one_letter_code
_entity_poly.pdbx_strand_id
1 'polypeptide(L)'
;PESKGDSAYSALIYSDILPLGLKGIVVAGLLAAIMSSLSGAFNSISVLFTNDYYKIRYPQSSERKLVLVGRLATTAAVVGAILIVPLVKVISSQIYLFLQSVQSFVSPPITAVFLFGLFSKKLNSNTAITTLIVGETIGIGRLVLQILQNNSVELHPWLMWVLGINFLHFSIFLFVLSVSLILILSMKKQTVKDSFALNLSSLVVENVNEFTSGIVAIKQTKRMNSSLVMSVVILVIIIGLWSLWN
;
A
#
# COMPACT_ATOMS: atom_id res chain seq x y z
N PRO A 1 -6.31 -32.98 7.41
CA PRO A 1 -5.18 -32.29 6.74
C PRO A 1 -5.47 -30.79 6.68
N GLU A 2 -4.79 -29.98 7.49
CA GLU A 2 -4.96 -28.53 7.54
C GLU A 2 -4.89 -27.93 6.13
N SER A 3 -6.02 -27.41 5.63
CA SER A 3 -6.02 -26.68 4.38
C SER A 3 -5.22 -25.41 4.60
N LYS A 4 -3.97 -25.39 4.14
CA LYS A 4 -3.21 -24.15 4.00
C LYS A 4 -4.01 -23.28 3.02
N GLY A 5 -4.70 -22.26 3.50
CA GLY A 5 -5.61 -21.43 2.70
C GLY A 5 -4.99 -20.96 1.39
N ASP A 6 -3.69 -20.67 1.41
CA ASP A 6 -2.91 -20.24 0.25
C ASP A 6 -2.82 -21.29 -0.89
N SER A 7 -2.97 -22.59 -0.57
CA SER A 7 -2.92 -23.69 -1.55
C SER A 7 -4.28 -24.06 -2.15
N ALA A 8 -5.37 -23.46 -1.67
CA ALA A 8 -6.71 -23.79 -2.13
C ALA A 8 -6.89 -23.53 -3.64
N TYR A 9 -6.43 -22.37 -4.12
CA TYR A 9 -6.57 -22.00 -5.53
C TYR A 9 -5.72 -22.90 -6.45
N SER A 10 -4.49 -23.23 -6.08
CA SER A 10 -3.65 -24.14 -6.87
C SER A 10 -4.18 -25.57 -6.86
N ALA A 11 -4.75 -26.03 -5.74
CA ALA A 11 -5.43 -27.32 -5.65
C ALA A 11 -6.66 -27.40 -6.58
N LEU A 12 -7.45 -26.32 -6.67
CA LEU A 12 -8.57 -26.24 -7.62
C LEU A 12 -8.11 -26.31 -9.08
N ILE A 13 -7.02 -25.61 -9.44
CA ILE A 13 -6.46 -25.69 -10.80
C ILE A 13 -5.98 -27.11 -11.13
N TYR A 14 -5.37 -27.79 -10.16
CA TYR A 14 -4.83 -29.14 -10.36
C TYR A 14 -5.91 -30.23 -10.39
N SER A 15 -7.06 -29.98 -9.75
CA SER A 15 -8.20 -30.91 -9.71
C SER A 15 -8.81 -31.20 -11.09
N ASP A 16 -9.77 -32.13 -11.12
CA ASP A 16 -10.48 -32.54 -12.35
C ASP A 16 -11.52 -31.51 -12.84
N ILE A 17 -11.61 -30.34 -12.19
CA ILE A 17 -12.54 -29.27 -12.54
C ILE A 17 -12.19 -28.64 -13.90
N LEU A 18 -10.90 -28.62 -14.29
CA LEU A 18 -10.44 -28.01 -15.55
C LEU A 18 -9.88 -29.06 -16.52
N PRO A 19 -10.19 -29.00 -17.83
CA PRO A 19 -9.55 -29.83 -18.84
C PRO A 19 -8.09 -29.42 -19.08
N LEU A 20 -7.26 -30.38 -19.53
CA LEU A 20 -5.79 -30.23 -19.66
C LEU A 20 -5.34 -28.95 -20.39
N GLY A 21 -6.01 -28.57 -21.48
CA GLY A 21 -5.67 -27.34 -22.22
C GLY A 21 -5.99 -26.05 -21.46
N LEU A 22 -7.09 -26.01 -20.72
CA LEU A 22 -7.48 -24.82 -19.93
C LEU A 22 -6.59 -24.65 -18.69
N LYS A 23 -6.08 -25.74 -18.09
CA LYS A 23 -5.11 -25.65 -16.98
C LYS A 23 -3.89 -24.81 -17.36
N GLY A 24 -3.34 -25.05 -18.55
CA GLY A 24 -2.19 -24.29 -19.07
C GLY A 24 -2.50 -22.80 -19.26
N ILE A 25 -3.67 -22.48 -19.82
CA ILE A 25 -4.11 -21.10 -20.02
C ILE A 25 -4.28 -20.37 -18.68
N VAL A 26 -4.90 -21.01 -17.69
CA VAL A 26 -5.10 -20.42 -16.35
C VAL A 26 -3.77 -20.16 -15.64
N VAL A 27 -2.85 -21.12 -15.68
CA VAL A 27 -1.51 -20.95 -15.08
C VAL A 27 -0.72 -19.85 -15.79
N ALA A 28 -0.76 -19.79 -17.13
CA ALA A 28 -0.11 -18.74 -17.89
C ALA A 28 -0.69 -17.35 -17.56
N GLY A 29 -2.02 -17.24 -17.48
CA GLY A 29 -2.70 -16.00 -17.08
C GLY A 29 -2.34 -15.57 -15.65
N LEU A 30 -2.27 -16.50 -14.71
CA LEU A 30 -1.85 -16.24 -13.33
C LEU A 30 -0.42 -15.69 -13.27
N LEU A 31 0.52 -16.35 -13.97
CA LEU A 31 1.91 -15.91 -14.05
C LEU A 31 2.02 -14.51 -14.69
N ALA A 32 1.28 -14.27 -15.77
CA ALA A 32 1.23 -12.96 -16.42
C ALA A 32 0.69 -11.87 -15.47
N ALA A 33 -0.37 -12.15 -14.72
CA ALA A 33 -0.95 -11.21 -13.74
C ALA A 33 0.02 -10.90 -12.59
N ILE A 34 0.73 -11.91 -12.07
CA ILE A 34 1.76 -11.74 -11.03
C ILE A 34 2.91 -10.89 -11.58
N MET A 35 3.40 -11.19 -12.79
CA MET A 35 4.49 -10.42 -13.43
C MET A 35 4.09 -8.96 -13.65
N SER A 36 2.85 -8.70 -14.07
CA SER A 36 2.33 -7.34 -14.25
C SER A 36 2.30 -6.56 -12.92
N SER A 37 1.78 -7.18 -11.86
CA SER A 37 1.71 -6.57 -10.54
C SER A 37 3.11 -6.30 -9.96
N LEU A 38 4.03 -7.24 -10.14
CA LEU A 38 5.42 -7.13 -9.71
C LEU A 38 6.17 -6.04 -10.47
N SER A 39 5.98 -5.96 -11.79
CA SER A 39 6.55 -4.89 -12.62
C SER A 39 6.06 -3.51 -12.17
N GLY A 40 4.78 -3.37 -11.84
CA GLY A 40 4.22 -2.14 -11.27
C GLY A 40 4.86 -1.76 -9.94
N ALA A 41 4.96 -2.72 -9.00
CA ALA A 41 5.59 -2.47 -7.69
C ALA A 41 7.07 -2.05 -7.82
N PHE A 42 7.83 -2.73 -8.68
CA PHE A 42 9.24 -2.41 -8.94
C PHE A 42 9.42 -1.07 -9.62
N ASN A 43 8.51 -0.69 -10.53
CA ASN A 43 8.51 0.64 -11.13
C ASN A 43 8.29 1.73 -10.07
N SER A 44 7.30 1.55 -9.19
CA SER A 44 7.04 2.49 -8.09
C SER A 44 8.24 2.64 -7.16
N ILE A 45 8.93 1.56 -6.80
CA ILE A 45 10.16 1.61 -5.97
C ILE A 45 11.27 2.37 -6.70
N SER A 46 11.47 2.09 -7.99
CA SER A 46 12.46 2.79 -8.83
C SER A 46 12.20 4.29 -8.84
N VAL A 47 10.95 4.71 -9.09
CA VAL A 47 10.56 6.13 -9.15
C VAL A 47 10.67 6.80 -7.78
N LEU A 48 10.15 6.16 -6.72
CA LEU A 48 10.22 6.67 -5.35
C LEU A 48 11.67 6.88 -4.92
N PHE A 49 12.54 5.88 -5.13
CA PHE A 49 13.94 6.01 -4.74
C PHE A 49 14.69 7.08 -5.56
N THR A 50 14.42 7.15 -6.86
CA THR A 50 15.10 8.12 -7.74
C THR A 50 14.65 9.55 -7.50
N ASN A 51 13.34 9.80 -7.45
CA ASN A 51 12.80 11.16 -7.33
C ASN A 51 12.79 11.65 -5.88
N ASP A 52 12.35 10.81 -4.94
CA ASP A 52 12.09 11.26 -3.56
C ASP A 52 13.34 11.19 -2.68
N TYR A 53 14.36 10.42 -3.08
CA TYR A 53 15.62 10.32 -2.35
C TYR A 53 16.81 10.81 -3.16
N TYR A 54 17.09 10.18 -4.31
CA TYR A 54 18.33 10.45 -5.06
C TYR A 54 18.38 11.85 -5.67
N LYS A 55 17.30 12.29 -6.32
CA LYS A 55 17.23 13.58 -7.03
C LYS A 55 17.23 14.76 -6.06
N ILE A 56 16.63 14.62 -4.88
CA ILE A 56 16.72 15.62 -3.81
C ILE A 56 18.19 15.79 -3.37
N ARG A 57 18.94 14.69 -3.24
CA ARG A 57 20.35 14.73 -2.82
C ARG A 57 21.31 15.14 -3.92
N TYR A 58 20.98 14.85 -5.18
CA TYR A 58 21.79 15.15 -6.36
C TYR A 58 20.95 15.79 -7.49
N PRO A 59 20.56 17.08 -7.36
CA PRO A 59 19.62 17.74 -8.26
C PRO A 59 20.07 17.85 -9.72
N GLN A 60 21.39 17.88 -9.96
CA GLN A 60 21.98 18.00 -11.31
C GLN A 60 22.30 16.65 -11.97
N SER A 61 21.68 15.56 -11.51
CA SER A 61 21.90 14.23 -12.10
C SER A 61 21.29 14.14 -13.50
N SER A 62 22.04 13.58 -14.46
CA SER A 62 21.51 13.33 -15.79
C SER A 62 20.46 12.21 -15.79
N GLU A 63 19.54 12.26 -16.75
CA GLU A 63 18.47 11.25 -16.90
C GLU A 63 19.04 9.81 -17.00
N ARG A 64 20.14 9.63 -17.74
CA ARG A 64 20.81 8.32 -17.84
C ARG A 64 21.27 7.80 -16.48
N LYS A 65 21.74 8.69 -15.60
CA LYS A 65 22.18 8.33 -14.25
C LYS A 65 20.98 7.99 -13.36
N LEU A 66 19.88 8.74 -13.47
CA LEU A 66 18.63 8.44 -12.75
C LEU A 66 18.09 7.05 -13.12
N VAL A 67 18.07 6.70 -14.40
CA VAL A 67 17.63 5.36 -14.86
C VAL A 67 18.52 4.26 -14.28
N LEU A 68 19.85 4.45 -14.27
CA LEU A 68 20.78 3.47 -13.71
C LEU A 68 20.54 3.28 -12.21
N VAL A 69 20.37 4.37 -11.46
CA VAL A 69 20.08 4.34 -10.02
C VAL A 69 18.75 3.65 -9.75
N GLY A 70 17.71 3.93 -10.54
CA GLY A 70 16.41 3.26 -10.41
C GLY A 70 16.47 1.75 -10.65
N ARG A 71 17.26 1.32 -11.63
CA ARG A 71 17.54 -0.12 -11.87
C ARG A 71 18.26 -0.75 -10.68
N LEU A 72 19.28 -0.09 -10.12
CA LEU A 72 20.00 -0.59 -8.94
C LEU A 72 19.08 -0.69 -7.72
N ALA A 73 18.23 0.32 -7.49
CA ALA A 73 17.25 0.31 -6.40
C ALA A 73 16.26 -0.86 -6.56
N THR A 74 15.79 -1.11 -7.78
CA THR A 74 14.92 -2.25 -8.09
C THR A 74 15.61 -3.57 -7.80
N THR A 75 16.86 -3.75 -8.25
CA THR A 75 17.63 -4.97 -7.98
C THR A 75 17.83 -5.20 -6.49
N ALA A 76 18.17 -4.14 -5.73
CA ALA A 76 18.29 -4.22 -4.29
C ALA A 76 16.97 -4.61 -3.60
N ALA A 77 15.85 -4.05 -4.07
CA ALA A 77 14.51 -4.40 -3.58
C ALA A 77 14.14 -5.87 -3.86
N VAL A 78 14.47 -6.39 -5.05
CA VAL A 78 14.26 -7.81 -5.40
C VAL A 78 15.05 -8.71 -4.45
N VAL A 79 16.33 -8.41 -4.23
CA VAL A 79 17.18 -9.19 -3.31
C VAL A 79 16.61 -9.13 -1.89
N GLY A 80 16.23 -7.95 -1.40
CA GLY A 80 15.60 -7.78 -0.09
C GLY A 80 14.30 -8.56 0.04
N ALA A 81 13.44 -8.54 -0.98
CA ALA A 81 12.18 -9.30 -0.98
C ALA A 81 12.41 -10.82 -0.89
N ILE A 82 13.41 -11.34 -1.61
CA ILE A 82 13.79 -12.77 -1.52
C ILE A 82 14.31 -13.11 -0.12
N LEU A 83 15.13 -12.25 0.48
CA LEU A 83 15.67 -12.46 1.83
C LEU A 83 14.59 -12.43 2.92
N ILE A 84 13.47 -11.74 2.71
CA ILE A 84 12.36 -11.66 3.67
C ILE A 84 11.46 -12.92 3.63
N VAL A 85 11.50 -13.75 2.58
CA VAL A 85 10.63 -14.94 2.43
C VAL A 85 10.62 -15.88 3.65
N PRO A 86 11.76 -16.22 4.28
CA PRO A 86 11.76 -17.05 5.49
C PRO A 86 11.00 -16.39 6.66
N LEU A 87 11.10 -15.05 6.79
CA LEU A 87 10.47 -14.30 7.86
C LEU A 87 8.94 -14.34 7.77
N VAL A 88 8.41 -14.29 6.56
CA VAL A 88 6.96 -14.39 6.29
C VAL A 88 6.38 -15.67 6.90
N LYS A 89 7.07 -16.80 6.72
CA LYS A 89 6.64 -18.11 7.23
C LYS A 89 6.67 -18.22 8.74
N VAL A 90 7.52 -17.42 9.40
CA VAL A 90 7.59 -17.37 10.86
C VAL A 90 6.39 -16.62 11.43
N ILE A 91 5.92 -15.56 10.76
CA ILE A 91 4.87 -14.67 11.31
C ILE A 91 3.46 -15.23 11.10
N SER A 92 3.15 -15.77 9.92
CA SER A 92 1.83 -16.34 9.62
C SER A 92 1.92 -17.53 8.68
N SER A 93 1.00 -18.47 8.84
CA SER A 93 0.81 -19.59 7.93
C SER A 93 -0.02 -19.24 6.69
N GLN A 94 -0.65 -18.04 6.66
CA GLN A 94 -1.37 -17.51 5.49
C GLN A 94 -0.76 -16.19 5.03
N ILE A 95 -0.36 -16.12 3.76
CA ILE A 95 0.28 -14.93 3.17
C ILE A 95 -0.62 -13.69 3.25
N TYR A 96 -1.93 -13.86 3.09
CA TYR A 96 -2.89 -12.77 3.16
C TYR A 96 -2.91 -12.11 4.54
N LEU A 97 -2.95 -12.92 5.62
CA LEU A 97 -2.94 -12.41 6.99
C LEU A 97 -1.60 -11.75 7.33
N PHE A 98 -0.48 -12.31 6.84
CA PHE A 98 0.81 -11.66 6.96
C PHE A 98 0.81 -10.26 6.31
N LEU A 99 0.44 -10.17 5.03
CA LEU A 99 0.41 -8.90 4.31
C LEU A 99 -0.51 -7.88 4.99
N GLN A 100 -1.71 -8.31 5.39
CA GLN A 100 -2.66 -7.45 6.08
C GLN A 100 -2.12 -6.98 7.43
N SER A 101 -1.44 -7.85 8.19
CA SER A 101 -0.88 -7.48 9.48
C SER A 101 0.24 -6.44 9.33
N VAL A 102 1.18 -6.63 8.41
CA VAL A 102 2.24 -5.65 8.12
C VAL A 102 1.64 -4.31 7.68
N GLN A 103 0.68 -4.33 6.75
CA GLN A 103 -0.03 -3.12 6.33
C GLN A 103 -0.76 -2.44 7.49
N SER A 104 -1.35 -3.21 8.41
CA SER A 104 -2.07 -2.67 9.56
C SER A 104 -1.17 -1.97 10.59
N PHE A 105 0.14 -2.24 10.59
CA PHE A 105 1.10 -1.60 11.48
C PHE A 105 1.69 -0.31 10.89
N VAL A 106 1.80 -0.24 9.56
CA VAL A 106 2.42 0.89 8.84
C VAL A 106 1.37 1.91 8.35
N SER A 107 0.19 1.46 7.93
CA SER A 107 -0.83 2.36 7.35
C SER A 107 -1.40 3.39 8.33
N PRO A 108 -1.65 3.10 9.63
CA PRO A 108 -2.36 4.04 10.50
C PRO A 108 -1.63 5.37 10.77
N PRO A 109 -0.33 5.41 11.10
CA PRO A 109 0.37 6.67 11.32
C PRO A 109 0.41 7.53 10.05
N ILE A 110 0.66 6.91 8.90
CA ILE A 110 0.65 7.57 7.58
C ILE A 110 -0.74 8.16 7.30
N THR A 111 -1.79 7.36 7.51
CA THR A 111 -3.18 7.79 7.29
C THR A 111 -3.54 8.96 8.21
N ALA A 112 -3.17 8.92 9.49
CA ALA A 112 -3.42 10.00 10.44
C ALA A 112 -2.75 11.31 9.99
N VAL A 113 -1.47 11.26 9.63
CA VAL A 113 -0.71 12.43 9.17
C VAL A 113 -1.26 12.95 7.85
N PHE A 114 -1.59 12.07 6.91
CA PHE A 114 -2.15 12.45 5.62
C PHE A 114 -3.53 13.11 5.75
N LEU A 115 -4.44 12.51 6.51
CA LEU A 115 -5.78 13.08 6.76
C LEU A 115 -5.68 14.45 7.44
N PHE A 116 -4.84 14.58 8.48
CA PHE A 116 -4.64 15.88 9.12
C PHE A 116 -3.94 16.89 8.20
N GLY A 117 -3.03 16.46 7.34
CA GLY A 117 -2.37 17.33 6.36
C GLY A 117 -3.33 17.85 5.30
N LEU A 118 -4.34 17.06 4.93
CA LEU A 118 -5.39 17.47 3.99
C LEU A 118 -6.43 18.40 4.63
N PHE A 119 -6.93 18.06 5.82
CA PHE A 119 -8.07 18.76 6.42
C PHE A 119 -7.70 19.83 7.44
N SER A 120 -6.49 19.81 8.00
CA SER A 120 -6.06 20.75 9.04
C SER A 120 -4.92 21.64 8.58
N LYS A 121 -5.18 22.95 8.57
CA LYS A 121 -4.15 23.98 8.35
C LYS A 121 -3.13 24.10 9.49
N LYS A 122 -3.33 23.36 10.59
CA LYS A 122 -2.51 23.45 11.82
C LYS A 122 -1.46 22.33 11.93
N LEU A 123 -1.34 21.45 10.93
CA LEU A 123 -0.31 20.41 10.95
C LEU A 123 1.04 20.98 10.55
N ASN A 124 2.04 20.84 11.42
CA ASN A 124 3.43 21.22 11.16
C ASN A 124 4.23 20.00 10.69
N SER A 125 5.19 20.19 9.77
CA SER A 125 6.15 19.18 9.31
C SER A 125 6.83 18.43 10.46
N ASN A 126 7.25 19.12 11.51
CA ASN A 126 7.89 18.49 12.68
C ASN A 126 6.92 17.57 13.45
N THR A 127 5.65 17.98 13.58
CA THR A 127 4.61 17.16 14.21
C THR A 127 4.32 15.93 13.37
N ALA A 128 4.20 16.10 12.05
CA ALA A 128 4.00 15.01 11.11
C ALA A 128 5.12 13.97 11.20
N ILE A 129 6.38 14.41 11.11
CA ILE A 129 7.55 13.51 11.19
C ILE A 129 7.62 12.80 12.55
N THR A 130 7.39 13.52 13.65
CA THR A 130 7.42 12.92 15.00
C THR A 130 6.33 11.86 15.15
N THR A 131 5.11 12.13 14.69
CA THR A 131 4.01 11.16 14.73
C THR A 131 4.30 9.93 13.88
N LEU A 132 4.87 10.10 12.68
CA LEU A 132 5.28 8.98 11.83
C LEU A 132 6.32 8.13 12.54
N ILE A 133 7.42 8.73 13.03
CA ILE A 133 8.50 7.98 13.68
C ILE A 133 7.98 7.21 14.89
N VAL A 134 7.20 7.86 15.77
CA VAL A 134 6.66 7.20 16.97
C VAL A 134 5.67 6.10 16.61
N GLY A 135 4.73 6.36 15.70
CA GLY A 135 3.73 5.38 15.28
C GLY A 135 4.35 4.17 14.59
N GLU A 136 5.27 4.38 13.64
CA GLU A 136 5.99 3.32 12.93
C GLU A 136 6.88 2.52 13.89
N THR A 137 7.54 3.17 14.84
CA THR A 137 8.35 2.46 15.84
C THR A 137 7.50 1.52 16.69
N ILE A 138 6.30 1.92 17.09
CA ILE A 138 5.37 1.06 17.83
C ILE A 138 4.86 -0.08 16.95
N GLY A 139 4.52 0.20 15.68
CA GLY A 139 4.07 -0.81 14.72
C GLY A 139 5.13 -1.86 14.41
N ILE A 140 6.35 -1.42 14.08
CA ILE A 140 7.52 -2.29 13.86
C ILE A 140 7.87 -3.04 15.14
N GLY A 141 7.79 -2.38 16.30
CA GLY A 141 8.02 -3.01 17.61
C GLY A 141 7.08 -4.20 17.83
N ARG A 142 5.78 -4.06 17.52
CA ARG A 142 4.84 -5.19 17.58
C ARG A 142 5.21 -6.32 16.61
N LEU A 143 5.64 -5.99 15.39
CA LEU A 143 6.09 -6.99 14.40
C LEU A 143 7.30 -7.77 14.93
N VAL A 144 8.31 -7.08 15.48
CA VAL A 144 9.48 -7.71 16.09
C VAL A 144 9.09 -8.60 17.26
N LEU A 145 8.21 -8.13 18.15
CA LEU A 145 7.70 -8.93 19.26
C LEU A 145 6.98 -10.19 18.78
N GLN A 146 6.19 -10.10 17.70
CA GLN A 146 5.52 -11.25 17.09
C GLN A 146 6.52 -12.26 16.52
N ILE A 147 7.60 -11.80 15.90
CA ILE A 147 8.69 -12.67 15.42
C ILE A 147 9.37 -13.39 16.59
N LEU A 148 9.66 -12.67 17.68
CA LEU A 148 10.31 -13.25 18.86
C LEU A 148 9.41 -14.32 19.50
N GLN A 149 8.12 -14.03 19.68
CA GLN A 149 7.15 -14.97 20.23
C GLN A 149 7.05 -16.24 19.38
N ASN A 150 6.96 -16.11 18.04
CA ASN A 150 6.85 -17.25 17.15
C ASN A 150 8.15 -18.09 17.08
N ASN A 151 9.29 -17.51 17.46
CA ASN A 151 10.55 -18.22 17.66
C ASN A 151 10.73 -18.76 19.10
N SER A 152 9.64 -18.89 19.86
CA SER A 152 9.63 -19.44 21.23
C SER A 152 10.45 -18.64 22.25
N VAL A 153 10.65 -17.34 22.03
CA VAL A 153 11.24 -16.46 23.03
C VAL A 153 10.17 -16.08 24.06
N GLU A 154 10.45 -16.33 25.34
CA GLU A 154 9.57 -15.93 26.43
C GLU A 154 9.55 -14.41 26.57
N LEU A 155 8.37 -13.80 26.41
CA LEU A 155 8.16 -12.37 26.57
C LEU A 155 7.47 -12.08 27.90
N HIS A 156 7.76 -10.91 28.45
CA HIS A 156 7.12 -10.45 29.69
C HIS A 156 5.57 -10.43 29.55
N PRO A 157 4.79 -10.77 30.59
CA PRO A 157 3.32 -10.88 30.51
C PRO A 157 2.57 -9.71 29.86
N TRP A 158 2.98 -8.46 30.12
CA TRP A 158 2.36 -7.28 29.49
C TRP A 158 2.58 -7.23 27.96
N LEU A 159 3.74 -7.69 27.46
CA LEU A 159 4.02 -7.77 26.02
C LEU A 159 3.16 -8.85 25.36
N MET A 160 2.97 -9.97 26.06
CA MET A 160 2.09 -11.05 25.60
C MET A 160 0.63 -10.60 25.49
N TRP A 161 0.18 -9.76 26.42
CA TRP A 161 -1.15 -9.15 26.32
C TRP A 161 -1.29 -8.26 25.08
N VAL A 162 -0.29 -7.43 24.77
CA VAL A 162 -0.29 -6.59 23.55
C VAL A 162 -0.30 -7.44 22.28
N LEU A 163 0.44 -8.56 22.25
CA LEU A 163 0.45 -9.50 21.13
C LEU A 163 -0.87 -10.27 20.98
N GLY A 164 -1.56 -10.53 22.09
CA GLY A 164 -2.87 -11.18 22.09
C GLY A 164 -3.98 -10.35 21.44
N ILE A 165 -3.78 -9.03 21.28
CA ILE A 165 -4.72 -8.17 20.57
C ILE A 165 -4.62 -8.43 19.06
N ASN A 166 -5.77 -8.69 18.43
CA ASN A 166 -5.88 -8.86 16.99
C ASN A 166 -5.31 -7.63 16.24
N PHE A 167 -4.58 -7.88 15.14
CA PHE A 167 -3.84 -6.82 14.44
C PHE A 167 -4.73 -5.69 13.90
N LEU A 168 -6.01 -5.95 13.56
CA LEU A 168 -6.94 -4.89 13.13
C LEU A 168 -7.29 -3.95 14.30
N HIS A 169 -7.56 -4.51 15.48
CA HIS A 169 -7.86 -3.71 16.67
C HIS A 169 -6.64 -2.88 17.08
N PHE A 170 -5.45 -3.48 16.98
CA PHE A 170 -4.19 -2.76 17.20
C PHE A 170 -3.99 -1.62 16.19
N SER A 171 -4.40 -1.81 14.94
CA SER A 171 -4.36 -0.78 13.89
C SER A 171 -5.22 0.44 14.24
N ILE A 172 -6.44 0.21 14.75
CA ILE A 172 -7.33 1.28 15.24
C ILE A 172 -6.68 2.00 16.44
N PHE A 173 -6.11 1.25 17.38
CA PHE A 173 -5.39 1.82 18.51
C PHE A 173 -4.21 2.70 18.04
N LEU A 174 -3.40 2.23 17.10
CA LEU A 174 -2.30 2.99 16.51
C LEU A 174 -2.79 4.27 15.83
N PHE A 175 -3.90 4.19 15.08
CA PHE A 175 -4.49 5.37 14.46
C PHE A 175 -4.89 6.42 15.50
N VAL A 176 -5.62 6.01 16.53
CA VAL A 176 -6.06 6.91 17.61
C VAL A 176 -4.87 7.50 18.37
N LEU A 177 -3.83 6.70 18.62
CA LEU A 177 -2.59 7.16 19.25
C LEU A 177 -1.88 8.20 18.38
N SER A 178 -1.78 7.96 17.06
CA SER A 178 -1.18 8.91 16.12
C SER A 178 -1.97 10.21 16.04
N VAL A 179 -3.31 10.15 16.00
CA VAL A 179 -4.17 11.34 16.05
C VAL A 179 -3.98 12.11 17.36
N SER A 180 -3.94 11.40 18.49
CA SER A 180 -3.72 12.00 19.80
C SER A 180 -2.37 12.71 19.88
N LEU A 181 -1.30 12.09 19.35
CA LEU A 181 0.02 12.71 19.25
C LEU A 181 -0.01 13.99 18.40
N ILE A 182 -0.68 13.97 17.25
CA ILE A 182 -0.84 15.16 16.40
C ILE A 182 -1.51 16.28 17.18
N LEU A 183 -2.62 16.00 17.88
CA LEU A 183 -3.35 17.01 18.65
C LEU A 183 -2.49 17.60 19.78
N ILE A 184 -1.82 16.75 20.58
CA ILE A 184 -0.97 17.17 21.70
C ILE A 184 0.20 18.03 21.20
N LEU A 185 0.88 17.61 20.12
CA LEU A 185 2.03 18.32 19.59
C LEU A 185 1.64 19.60 18.83
N SER A 186 0.48 19.62 18.18
CA SER A 186 -0.05 20.81 17.49
C SER A 186 -0.47 21.90 18.48
N MET A 187 -0.94 21.55 19.68
CA MET A 187 -1.24 22.54 20.73
C MET A 187 0.02 23.20 21.32
N LYS A 188 1.18 22.51 21.30
CA LYS A 188 2.42 22.97 21.95
C LYS A 188 3.35 23.81 21.06
N LYS A 189 3.15 23.86 19.73
CA LYS A 189 4.06 24.58 18.82
C LYS A 189 3.33 25.61 17.97
N GLN A 190 3.76 26.85 18.13
CA GLN A 190 3.34 28.02 17.37
C GLN A 190 3.53 27.76 15.86
N THR A 191 2.50 28.14 15.11
CA THR A 191 2.39 28.07 13.65
C THR A 191 3.67 28.54 12.97
N VAL A 192 4.52 27.59 12.55
CA VAL A 192 5.52 27.89 11.54
C VAL A 192 4.77 27.95 10.21
N LYS A 193 4.80 29.14 9.61
CA LYS A 193 4.12 29.51 8.38
C LYS A 193 4.84 28.86 7.19
N ASP A 194 4.70 27.54 7.02
CA ASP A 194 5.47 26.83 6.01
C ASP A 194 4.61 26.46 4.79
N SER A 195 4.95 27.12 3.68
CA SER A 195 4.80 26.82 2.25
C SER A 195 4.18 25.46 1.83
N PHE A 196 4.44 24.38 2.58
CA PHE A 196 3.99 23.02 2.26
C PHE A 196 2.48 22.82 2.32
N ALA A 197 1.76 23.36 3.32
CA ALA A 197 0.30 23.21 3.40
C ALA A 197 -0.44 24.01 2.30
N LEU A 198 0.15 25.14 1.86
CA LEU A 198 -0.32 25.89 0.69
C LEU A 198 -0.05 25.10 -0.60
N ASN A 199 1.13 24.51 -0.74
CA ASN A 199 1.46 23.68 -1.90
C ASN A 199 0.63 22.39 -1.98
N LEU A 200 0.32 21.74 -0.86
CA LEU A 200 -0.48 20.50 -0.88
C LEU A 200 -1.94 20.79 -1.22
N SER A 201 -2.51 21.87 -0.65
CA SER A 201 -3.86 22.30 -1.02
C SER A 201 -3.92 22.80 -2.48
N SER A 202 -2.90 23.50 -2.98
CA SER A 202 -2.85 23.90 -4.39
C SER A 202 -2.67 22.71 -5.31
N LEU A 203 -1.84 21.72 -4.97
CA LEU A 203 -1.66 20.48 -5.74
C LEU A 203 -2.93 19.63 -5.76
N VAL A 204 -3.68 19.57 -4.67
CA VAL A 204 -5.00 18.90 -4.64
C VAL A 204 -5.99 19.67 -5.50
N VAL A 205 -6.05 21.00 -5.41
CA VAL A 205 -6.92 21.83 -6.25
C VAL A 205 -6.54 21.72 -7.72
N GLU A 206 -5.25 21.68 -8.07
CA GLU A 206 -4.77 21.43 -9.43
C GLU A 206 -5.19 20.04 -9.92
N ASN A 207 -4.95 18.98 -9.16
CA ASN A 207 -5.38 17.62 -9.54
C ASN A 207 -6.91 17.51 -9.69
N VAL A 208 -7.68 18.16 -8.82
CA VAL A 208 -9.16 18.20 -8.91
C VAL A 208 -9.60 19.03 -10.12
N ASN A 209 -8.92 20.14 -10.42
CA ASN A 209 -9.19 20.97 -11.60
C ASN A 209 -8.81 20.26 -12.90
N GLU A 210 -7.72 19.49 -12.91
CA GLU A 210 -7.30 18.67 -14.03
C GLU A 210 -8.28 17.51 -14.26
N PHE A 211 -8.75 16.87 -13.19
CA PHE A 211 -9.81 15.86 -13.28
C PHE A 211 -11.15 16.44 -13.77
N THR A 212 -11.58 17.57 -13.22
CA THR A 212 -12.82 18.24 -13.64
C THR A 212 -12.73 18.79 -15.05
N SER A 213 -11.58 19.35 -15.46
CA SER A 213 -11.34 19.76 -16.84
C SER A 213 -11.26 18.56 -17.79
N GLY A 214 -10.72 17.42 -17.35
CA GLY A 214 -10.83 16.14 -18.06
C GLY A 214 -12.28 15.70 -18.25
N ILE A 215 -13.12 15.79 -17.22
CA ILE A 215 -14.57 15.53 -17.31
C ILE A 215 -15.26 16.53 -18.25
N VAL A 216 -14.90 17.81 -18.19
CA VAL A 216 -15.46 18.84 -19.08
C VAL A 216 -15.00 18.65 -20.53
N ALA A 217 -13.76 18.22 -20.76
CA ALA A 217 -13.22 17.87 -22.08
C ALA A 217 -13.92 16.62 -22.66
N ILE A 218 -14.22 15.62 -21.82
CA ILE A 218 -15.10 14.50 -22.19
C ILE A 218 -16.48 15.02 -22.62
N LYS A 219 -17.01 16.04 -21.92
CA LYS A 219 -18.30 16.67 -22.25
C LYS A 219 -18.27 17.52 -23.52
N GLN A 220 -17.12 18.12 -23.88
CA GLN A 220 -16.93 18.90 -25.10
C GLN A 220 -16.59 18.05 -26.33
N THR A 221 -16.14 16.82 -26.13
CA THR A 221 -15.91 15.89 -27.24
C THR A 221 -17.25 15.45 -27.81
N LYS A 222 -17.67 16.03 -28.95
CA LYS A 222 -18.88 15.69 -29.74
C LYS A 222 -18.89 14.23 -30.30
N ARG A 223 -18.04 13.35 -29.75
CA ARG A 223 -17.94 11.91 -30.01
C ARG A 223 -18.42 11.07 -28.81
N MET A 224 -19.22 11.67 -27.92
CA MET A 224 -19.78 11.07 -26.68
C MET A 224 -20.61 9.79 -26.92
N ASN A 225 -21.12 9.56 -28.14
CA ASN A 225 -21.92 8.38 -28.43
C ASN A 225 -21.10 7.08 -28.40
N SER A 226 -19.82 7.09 -28.78
CA SER A 226 -19.03 5.85 -28.83
C SER A 226 -18.57 5.38 -27.43
N SER A 227 -18.13 6.31 -26.58
CA SER A 227 -17.72 5.97 -25.21
C SER A 227 -18.91 5.57 -24.32
N LEU A 228 -20.07 6.23 -24.45
CA LEU A 228 -21.30 5.83 -23.76
C LEU A 228 -21.77 4.44 -24.19
N VAL A 229 -21.76 4.15 -25.50
CA VAL A 229 -22.12 2.82 -26.00
C VAL A 229 -21.17 1.76 -25.44
N MET A 230 -19.86 2.03 -25.38
CA MET A 230 -18.89 1.10 -24.78
C MET A 230 -19.14 0.88 -23.28
N SER A 231 -19.44 1.94 -22.52
CA SER A 231 -19.77 1.82 -21.08
C SER A 231 -21.07 1.05 -20.84
N VAL A 232 -22.11 1.25 -21.67
CA VAL A 232 -23.37 0.52 -21.59
C VAL A 232 -23.16 -0.95 -21.95
N VAL A 233 -22.38 -1.25 -22.99
CA VAL A 233 -22.01 -2.62 -23.36
C VAL A 233 -21.28 -3.32 -22.21
N ILE A 234 -20.33 -2.65 -21.56
CA ILE A 234 -19.63 -3.19 -20.40
C ILE A 234 -20.61 -3.49 -19.25
N LEU A 235 -21.53 -2.56 -18.95
CA LEU A 235 -22.56 -2.77 -17.92
C LEU A 235 -23.47 -3.96 -18.24
N VAL A 236 -23.91 -4.11 -19.49
CA VAL A 236 -24.74 -5.25 -19.94
C VAL A 236 -23.98 -6.56 -19.82
N ILE A 237 -22.68 -6.59 -20.17
CA ILE A 237 -21.84 -7.78 -20.00
C ILE A 237 -21.70 -8.14 -18.52
N ILE A 238 -21.45 -7.15 -17.65
CA ILE A 238 -21.34 -7.38 -16.19
C ILE A 238 -22.66 -7.95 -15.63
N ILE A 239 -23.80 -7.35 -15.98
CA ILE A 239 -25.13 -7.80 -15.51
C ILE A 239 -25.46 -9.18 -16.08
N GLY A 240 -25.15 -9.44 -17.35
CA GLY A 240 -25.38 -10.74 -17.98
C GLY A 240 -24.53 -11.84 -17.34
N LEU A 241 -23.25 -11.58 -17.07
CA LEU A 241 -22.38 -12.51 -16.35
C LEU A 241 -22.86 -12.74 -14.91
N TRP A 242 -23.34 -11.70 -14.23
CA TRP A 242 -23.91 -11.82 -12.89
C TRP A 242 -25.17 -12.69 -12.89
N SER A 243 -26.05 -12.52 -13.88
CA SER A 243 -27.27 -13.32 -14.05
C SER A 243 -27.01 -14.77 -14.48
N LEU A 244 -25.86 -15.08 -15.08
CA LEU A 244 -25.48 -16.46 -15.42
C LEU A 244 -24.96 -17.24 -14.21
N TRP A 245 -24.56 -16.54 -13.14
CA TRP A 245 -23.94 -17.14 -11.96
C TRP A 245 -24.84 -17.17 -10.72
N ASN A 246 -26.09 -16.70 -10.85
CA ASN A 246 -27.12 -16.70 -9.81
C ASN A 246 -28.33 -17.49 -10.30
#